data_AF-A0A1L9UGA4-F1
#
_entry.id   AF-A0A1L9UGA4-F1
#
_cell.length_a   1.000
_cell.length_b   1.000
_cell.length_c   1.000
_cell.angle_alpha   90.00
_cell.angle_beta   90.00
_cell.angle_gamma   90.00
#
_symmetry.space_group_name_H-M   'P 1'
#
loop_
_entity.id
_entity.type
_entity.pdbx_description
1 polymer ?
#
loop_
_entity_poly.entity_id
_entity_poly.type
_entity_poly.pdbx_seq_one_letter_code
_entity_poly.pdbx_strand_id
1 'polypeptide(L)'
;MTGVTIDRRTGQAYREIIFHPSKHADGHSWVHESPFLPKGWEETSRAGAPSLQHCAMKRLLSDQRSLRPEIFAYVPWHIASYLWDCLGKSKRRTLHSWKLFATAYPEQFREVSPYRSYSVRSVELGMPEYWQLVSSDALSWRVLLTLDPSIARIPDLVEIASIQNLVALEISSPPQAWNSGESSGVTLSNRVIRSWSELQQSSGAFAHLRVLVLYRQRDLSEQILQYLRRFPSLEIVLALDCGDLTRTSRDDVQVEGWLVDPESRQGVALYEQYLSVTQKEAKRSTGLDTAPILNFEINPSQTVRKAPMKKEKLFCFYRDGSNVYKHERESGQKRPRGHPQMKNKRPDKYRKIGWEGLLEDLT
;
A
#
# COMPACT_ATOMS: atom_id res chain seq x y z
N MET A 1 -8.77 -12.81 32.54
CA MET A 1 -9.23 -12.51 33.91
C MET A 1 -8.10 -12.87 34.86
N THR A 2 -7.54 -11.91 35.59
CA THR A 2 -6.43 -12.14 36.54
C THR A 2 -7.02 -12.22 37.93
N GLY A 3 -7.01 -13.42 38.52
CA GLY A 3 -7.52 -13.65 39.87
C GLY A 3 -6.57 -13.07 40.92
N VAL A 4 -7.14 -12.50 41.99
CA VAL A 4 -6.40 -12.10 43.18
C VAL A 4 -6.08 -13.37 43.97
N THR A 5 -4.80 -13.60 44.28
CA THR A 5 -4.34 -14.76 45.05
C THR A 5 -4.14 -14.34 46.50
N ILE A 6 -4.59 -15.15 47.45
CA ILE A 6 -4.46 -14.85 48.88
C ILE A 6 -3.45 -15.81 49.49
N ASP A 7 -2.37 -15.26 50.06
CA ASP A 7 -1.43 -16.02 50.87
C ASP A 7 -2.11 -16.40 52.19
N ARG A 8 -2.38 -17.70 52.36
CA ARG A 8 -3.08 -18.24 53.52
C ARG A 8 -2.28 -18.15 54.82
N ARG A 9 -0.96 -17.96 54.76
CA ARG A 9 -0.09 -17.89 55.94
C ARG A 9 0.00 -16.48 56.52
N THR A 10 -0.09 -15.46 55.68
CA THR A 10 0.05 -14.05 56.07
C THR A 10 -1.26 -13.28 55.97
N GLY A 11 -2.28 -13.85 55.32
CA GLY A 11 -3.56 -13.20 55.03
C GLY A 11 -3.47 -12.13 53.94
N GLN A 12 -2.30 -11.96 53.31
CA GLN A 12 -2.08 -10.92 52.31
C GLN A 12 -2.64 -11.36 50.95
N ALA A 13 -3.40 -10.48 50.32
CA ALA A 13 -3.84 -10.64 48.94
C ALA A 13 -2.82 -10.00 48.00
N TYR A 14 -2.30 -10.77 47.05
CA TYR A 14 -1.37 -10.30 46.03
C TYR A 14 -1.84 -10.67 44.63
N ARG A 15 -1.38 -9.90 43.65
CA ARG A 15 -1.65 -10.12 42.24
C ARG A 15 -0.35 -10.51 41.56
N GLU A 16 -0.26 -11.76 41.17
CA GLU A 16 0.86 -12.25 40.38
C GLU A 16 0.64 -11.87 38.92
N ILE A 17 1.58 -11.10 38.37
CA ILE A 17 1.59 -10.73 36.95
C ILE A 17 2.85 -11.36 36.35
N ILE A 18 2.67 -12.44 35.61
CA ILE A 18 3.76 -13.12 34.92
C ILE A 18 4.06 -12.35 33.63
N PHE A 19 5.15 -11.59 33.64
CA PHE A 19 5.70 -10.97 32.43
C PHE A 19 6.58 -11.99 31.72
N HIS A 20 6.20 -12.36 30.51
CA HIS A 20 7.14 -13.04 29.62
C HIS A 20 8.05 -11.96 29.01
N PRO A 21 9.38 -12.10 29.07
CA PRO A 21 10.27 -11.15 28.42
C PRO A 21 9.88 -11.07 26.94
N SER A 22 9.78 -9.86 26.40
CA SER A 22 9.54 -9.68 24.97
C SER A 22 10.63 -10.43 24.21
N LYS A 23 10.26 -11.19 23.17
CA LYS A 23 11.24 -11.84 22.28
C LYS A 23 12.22 -10.85 21.66
N HIS A 24 11.85 -9.56 21.66
CA HIS A 24 12.61 -8.45 21.12
C HIS A 24 12.93 -7.47 22.24
N ALA A 25 14.17 -7.50 22.74
CA ALA A 25 14.64 -6.65 23.84
C ALA A 25 14.55 -5.15 23.53
N ASP A 26 14.58 -4.79 22.24
CA ASP A 26 14.49 -3.41 21.78
C ASP A 26 13.06 -2.91 21.57
N GLY A 27 12.06 -3.80 21.60
CA GLY A 27 10.64 -3.51 21.33
C GLY A 27 10.20 -3.84 19.89
N HIS A 28 8.88 -3.90 19.68
CA HIS A 28 8.29 -4.38 18.42
C HIS A 28 8.64 -3.52 17.19
N SER A 29 8.88 -2.21 17.36
CA SER A 29 9.29 -1.31 16.27
C SER A 29 10.67 -1.60 15.69
N TRP A 30 11.45 -2.47 16.33
CA TRP A 30 12.87 -2.70 16.03
C TRP A 30 13.17 -4.16 15.66
N VAL A 31 12.14 -4.97 15.41
CA VAL A 31 12.32 -6.36 14.98
C VAL A 31 13.02 -6.44 13.63
N HIS A 32 12.68 -5.51 12.74
CA HIS A 32 13.12 -5.51 11.35
C HIS A 32 14.17 -4.43 11.04
N GLU A 33 14.53 -3.59 12.02
CA GLU A 33 15.50 -2.50 11.88
C GLU A 33 16.30 -2.30 13.17
N SER A 34 17.53 -1.79 13.06
CA SER A 34 18.33 -1.44 14.23
C SER A 34 18.13 0.04 14.63
N PRO A 35 17.86 0.35 15.91
CA PRO A 35 17.76 1.73 16.40
C PRO A 35 19.11 2.43 16.51
N PHE A 36 20.22 1.68 16.42
CA PHE A 36 21.54 2.17 16.74
C PHE A 36 22.30 2.62 15.49
N LEU A 37 23.11 3.67 15.64
CA LEU A 37 24.06 4.05 14.59
C LEU A 37 25.09 2.94 14.33
N PRO A 38 25.52 2.75 13.08
CA PRO A 38 26.56 1.77 12.77
C PRO A 38 27.86 2.16 13.46
N LYS A 39 28.60 1.16 13.95
CA LYS A 39 29.95 1.36 14.47
C LYS A 39 30.84 1.94 13.36
N GLY A 40 31.65 2.94 13.70
CA GLY A 40 32.62 3.53 12.79
C GLY A 40 32.10 4.61 11.84
N TRP A 41 30.83 5.04 11.95
CA TRP A 41 30.40 6.27 11.28
C TRP A 41 30.76 7.53 12.08
N GLU A 42 31.99 7.58 12.52
CA GLU A 42 32.55 8.76 13.13
C GLU A 42 33.08 9.58 11.97
N GLU A 43 32.48 10.75 11.68
CA GLU A 43 33.22 11.76 10.92
C GLU A 43 34.37 12.20 11.84
N THR A 44 35.47 11.48 11.79
CA THR A 44 36.69 11.88 12.46
C THR A 44 37.23 13.09 11.70
N SER A 45 37.43 14.20 12.41
CA SER A 45 38.21 15.29 11.83
C SER A 45 39.61 14.76 11.52
N ARG A 46 40.15 15.08 10.34
CA ARG A 46 41.56 14.76 10.00
C ARG A 46 42.54 15.40 11.01
N ALA A 47 42.09 16.42 11.73
CA ALA A 47 42.83 17.08 12.78
C ALA A 47 41.93 17.26 14.01
N GLY A 48 42.03 16.34 14.97
CA GLY A 48 41.48 16.52 16.33
C GLY A 48 40.04 16.03 16.57
N ALA A 49 39.46 16.49 17.68
CA ALA A 49 38.15 16.08 18.14
C ALA A 49 37.01 16.60 17.22
N PRO A 50 35.91 15.84 17.05
CA PRO A 50 34.74 16.32 16.33
C PRO A 50 34.12 17.55 17.00
N SER A 51 33.39 18.36 16.21
CA SER A 51 32.69 19.54 16.73
C SER A 51 31.67 19.16 17.80
N LEU A 52 31.40 20.06 18.76
CA LEU A 52 30.38 19.83 19.79
C LEU A 52 29.01 19.52 19.16
N GLN A 53 28.66 20.20 18.07
CA GLN A 53 27.44 19.94 17.31
C GLN A 53 27.38 18.49 16.81
N HIS A 54 28.47 17.98 16.22
CA HIS A 54 28.54 16.61 15.74
C HIS A 54 28.47 15.61 16.90
N CYS A 55 29.15 15.87 18.02
CA CYS A 55 29.07 15.05 19.23
C CYS A 55 27.65 14.97 19.80
N ALA A 56 26.97 16.11 19.91
CA ALA A 56 25.60 16.20 20.40
C ALA A 56 24.63 15.45 19.48
N MET A 57 24.75 15.65 18.17
CA MET A 57 23.99 14.90 17.17
C MET A 57 24.23 13.39 17.28
N LYS A 58 25.49 12.95 17.35
CA LYS A 58 25.83 11.53 17.50
C LYS A 58 25.20 10.96 18.75
N ARG A 59 25.26 11.69 19.87
CA ARG A 59 24.67 11.23 21.13
C ARG A 59 23.15 11.11 21.00
N LEU A 60 22.48 12.11 20.43
CA LEU A 60 21.04 12.11 20.22
C LEU A 60 20.58 10.95 19.33
N LEU A 61 21.29 10.70 18.23
CA LEU A 61 20.93 9.68 17.23
C LEU A 61 21.47 8.28 17.57
N SER A 62 22.34 8.16 18.58
CA SER A 62 22.96 6.87 18.93
C SER A 62 21.95 5.80 19.33
N ASP A 63 20.83 6.21 19.92
CA ASP A 63 19.71 5.36 20.29
C ASP A 63 18.38 6.03 19.93
N GLN A 64 17.84 5.64 18.77
CA GLN A 64 16.61 6.23 18.22
C GLN A 64 15.35 5.85 19.00
N ARG A 65 15.39 4.87 19.92
CA ARG A 65 14.22 4.41 20.70
C ARG A 65 13.63 5.50 21.61
N SER A 66 14.50 6.41 22.05
CA SER A 66 14.13 7.51 22.96
C SER A 66 13.53 8.71 22.22
N LEU A 67 13.66 8.76 20.90
CA LEU A 67 13.21 9.90 20.10
C LEU A 67 11.69 9.86 19.94
N ARG A 68 11.04 10.96 20.34
CA ARG A 68 9.59 11.15 20.24
C ARG A 68 9.28 12.55 19.69
N PRO A 69 8.11 12.75 19.05
CA PRO A 69 7.76 14.03 18.44
C PRO A 69 7.83 15.22 19.41
N GLU A 70 7.55 15.01 20.70
CA GLU A 70 7.53 16.07 21.71
C GLU A 70 8.91 16.69 21.94
N ILE A 71 9.99 15.92 21.75
CA ILE A 71 11.37 16.42 21.86
C ILE A 71 11.68 17.43 20.74
N PHE A 72 10.98 17.31 19.61
CA PHE A 72 11.17 18.14 18.43
C PHE A 72 10.25 19.38 18.41
N ALA A 73 9.33 19.51 19.37
CA ALA A 73 8.33 20.59 19.40
C ALA A 73 8.92 22.01 19.33
N TYR A 74 10.13 22.20 19.89
CA TYR A 74 10.84 23.49 19.91
C TYR A 74 12.12 23.48 19.08
N VAL A 75 12.36 22.42 18.30
CA VAL A 75 13.54 22.31 17.46
C VAL A 75 13.22 22.89 16.08
N PRO A 76 13.91 23.94 15.63
CA PRO A 76 13.71 24.49 14.30
C PRO A 76 13.98 23.47 13.19
N TRP A 77 13.21 23.56 12.10
CA TRP A 77 13.32 22.62 10.97
C TRP A 77 14.74 22.48 10.42
N HIS A 78 15.53 23.55 10.32
CA HIS A 78 16.89 23.46 9.78
C HIS A 78 17.81 22.53 10.61
N ILE A 79 17.62 22.46 11.94
CA ILE A 79 18.34 21.52 12.82
C ILE A 79 17.81 20.10 12.61
N ALA A 80 16.48 19.94 12.57
CA ALA A 80 15.83 18.66 12.32
C ALA A 80 16.22 18.06 10.97
N SER A 81 16.26 18.87 9.92
CA SER A 81 16.72 18.52 8.57
C SER A 81 18.17 18.04 8.60
N TYR A 82 19.04 18.72 9.35
CA TYR A 82 20.43 18.27 9.52
C TYR A 82 20.50 16.88 10.18
N LEU A 83 19.70 16.62 11.22
CA LEU A 83 19.62 15.30 11.86
C LEU A 83 19.11 14.22 10.88
N TRP A 84 18.11 14.56 10.06
CA TRP A 84 17.59 13.66 9.02
C TRP A 84 18.64 13.35 7.93
N ASP A 85 19.46 14.32 7.56
CA ASP A 85 20.57 14.15 6.62
C ASP A 85 21.69 13.31 7.20
N CYS A 86 22.02 13.52 8.48
CA CYS A 86 22.89 12.62 9.22
C CYS A 86 22.34 11.19 9.13
N LEU A 87 21.10 10.93 9.55
CA LEU A 87 20.48 9.60 9.44
C LEU A 87 20.53 9.03 8.01
N GLY A 88 20.54 9.87 6.98
CA GLY A 88 20.77 9.45 5.59
C GLY A 88 22.19 8.96 5.34
N LYS A 89 23.20 9.76 5.70
CA LYS A 89 24.64 9.47 5.51
C LYS A 89 25.08 8.18 6.20
N SER A 90 24.77 8.04 7.49
CA SER A 90 23.74 7.09 7.87
C SER A 90 23.89 5.63 7.52
N LYS A 91 22.96 5.27 6.64
CA LYS A 91 22.47 3.90 6.60
C LYS A 91 21.24 3.66 7.48
N ARG A 92 20.79 4.63 8.29
CA ARG A 92 19.84 4.48 9.42
C ARG A 92 18.65 5.43 9.41
N ARG A 93 18.13 5.80 8.23
CA ARG A 93 16.76 6.32 8.14
C ARG A 93 15.79 5.18 8.40
N THR A 94 15.51 4.90 9.66
CA THR A 94 14.57 3.87 10.11
C THR A 94 13.13 4.29 9.82
N LEU A 95 12.19 3.35 9.79
CA LEU A 95 10.77 3.62 9.75
C LEU A 95 10.33 4.47 10.94
N HIS A 96 10.88 4.22 12.13
CA HIS A 96 10.65 5.03 13.33
C HIS A 96 11.05 6.49 13.10
N SER A 97 12.28 6.74 12.64
CA SER A 97 12.73 8.10 12.34
C SER A 97 11.87 8.77 11.28
N TRP A 98 11.48 8.05 10.22
CA TRP A 98 10.64 8.62 9.18
C TRP A 98 9.28 9.09 9.72
N LYS A 99 8.61 8.26 10.54
CA LYS A 99 7.33 8.62 11.19
C LYS A 99 7.49 9.79 12.16
N LEU A 100 8.59 9.80 12.90
CA LEU A 100 8.92 10.87 13.84
C LEU A 100 8.99 12.22 13.12
N PHE A 101 9.75 12.33 12.03
CA PHE A 101 9.86 13.58 11.28
C PHE A 101 8.56 13.92 10.53
N ALA A 102 7.84 12.94 10.01
CA ALA A 102 6.51 13.15 9.40
C ALA A 102 5.49 13.72 10.41
N THR A 103 5.58 13.31 11.67
CA THR A 103 4.70 13.77 12.75
C THR A 103 5.12 15.14 13.29
N ALA A 104 6.43 15.35 13.50
CA ALA A 104 6.94 16.60 14.09
C ALA A 104 7.00 17.78 13.10
N TYR A 105 7.18 17.50 11.79
CA TYR A 105 7.37 18.52 10.76
C TYR A 105 6.53 18.24 9.50
N PRO A 106 5.19 18.15 9.59
CA PRO A 106 4.36 17.68 8.48
C PRO A 106 4.48 18.53 7.21
N GLU A 107 4.63 19.86 7.34
CA GLU A 107 4.69 20.78 6.22
C GLU A 107 6.04 20.73 5.48
N GLN A 108 7.14 20.63 6.21
CA GLN A 108 8.49 20.64 5.64
C GLN A 108 8.93 19.23 5.24
N PHE A 109 8.60 18.22 6.04
CA PHE A 109 9.06 16.85 5.81
C PHE A 109 8.42 16.21 4.59
N ARG A 110 7.18 16.58 4.24
CA ARG A 110 6.52 16.12 3.02
C ARG A 110 7.29 16.52 1.75
N GLU A 111 8.06 17.60 1.77
CA GLU A 111 8.89 18.02 0.62
C GLU A 111 10.20 17.21 0.54
N VAL A 112 10.75 16.83 1.69
CA VAL A 112 12.03 16.11 1.78
C VAL A 112 11.89 14.60 1.59
N SER A 113 10.83 14.01 2.15
CA SER A 113 10.60 12.56 2.06
C SER A 113 9.10 12.27 1.89
N PRO A 114 8.48 12.68 0.76
CA PRO A 114 7.04 12.50 0.51
C PRO A 114 6.59 11.05 0.49
N TYR A 115 7.51 10.12 0.23
CA TYR A 115 7.23 8.70 0.08
C TYR A 115 8.29 7.86 0.81
N ARG A 116 7.83 6.79 1.47
CA ARG A 116 8.68 5.76 2.05
C ARG A 116 8.09 4.39 1.73
N SER A 117 8.93 3.48 1.24
CA SER A 117 8.58 2.07 1.12
C SER A 117 9.24 1.27 2.24
N TYR A 118 8.51 0.31 2.78
CA TYR A 118 8.95 -0.61 3.79
C TYR A 118 8.36 -2.00 3.52
N SER A 119 9.21 -3.02 3.48
CA SER A 119 8.80 -4.37 3.10
C SER A 119 9.33 -5.38 4.10
N VAL A 120 8.41 -6.10 4.74
CA VAL A 120 8.68 -7.13 5.73
C VAL A 120 8.69 -8.49 5.01
N ARG A 121 9.84 -9.15 4.98
CA ARG A 121 9.99 -10.47 4.32
C ARG A 121 9.76 -11.65 5.25
N SER A 122 9.92 -11.45 6.55
CA SER A 122 9.79 -12.47 7.59
C SER A 122 8.75 -12.00 8.60
N VAL A 123 7.70 -12.79 8.82
CA VAL A 123 6.62 -12.43 9.75
C VAL A 123 7.05 -12.81 11.16
N GLU A 124 7.70 -11.87 11.85
CA GLU A 124 8.25 -12.10 13.21
C GLU A 124 7.38 -11.54 14.34
N LEU A 125 6.39 -10.71 13.98
CA LEU A 125 5.42 -10.11 14.88
C LEU A 125 4.02 -10.67 14.62
N GLY A 126 3.13 -10.56 15.60
CA GLY A 126 1.70 -10.73 15.36
C GLY A 126 1.14 -9.59 14.50
N MET A 127 -0.03 -9.83 13.90
CA MET A 127 -0.71 -8.82 13.09
C MET A 127 -1.10 -7.56 13.88
N PRO A 128 -1.61 -7.64 15.13
CA PRO A 128 -1.91 -6.45 15.92
C PRO A 128 -0.69 -5.54 16.10
N GLU A 129 0.50 -6.10 16.28
CA GLU A 129 1.74 -5.34 16.37
C GLU A 129 2.10 -4.67 15.04
N TYR A 130 1.88 -5.32 13.90
CA TYR A 130 2.04 -4.66 12.59
C TYR A 130 1.04 -3.52 12.39
N TRP A 131 -0.21 -3.66 12.84
CA TRP A 131 -1.21 -2.59 12.81
C TRP A 131 -0.77 -1.37 13.60
N GLN A 132 -0.15 -1.57 14.77
CA GLN A 132 0.45 -0.47 15.55
C GLN A 132 1.61 0.19 14.81
N LEU A 133 2.39 -0.56 14.02
CA LEU A 133 3.43 0.03 13.18
C LEU A 133 2.83 0.86 12.05
N VAL A 134 1.71 0.47 11.44
CA VAL A 134 1.16 1.23 10.30
C VAL A 134 0.17 2.32 10.71
N SER A 135 -0.31 2.34 11.95
CA SER A 135 -1.34 3.30 12.37
C SER A 135 -0.77 4.69 12.69
N SER A 136 -1.54 5.72 12.35
CA SER A 136 -1.30 7.11 12.76
C SER A 136 -2.61 7.76 13.19
N ASP A 137 -2.83 7.86 14.50
CA ASP A 137 -4.05 8.46 15.06
C ASP A 137 -4.16 9.96 14.75
N ALA A 138 -3.02 10.64 14.69
CA ALA A 138 -2.95 12.05 14.31
C ALA A 138 -3.03 12.29 12.79
N LEU A 139 -3.22 11.23 11.99
CA LEU A 139 -3.29 11.28 10.52
C LEU A 139 -2.09 12.03 9.90
N SER A 140 -0.91 11.94 10.51
CA SER A 140 0.27 12.71 10.10
C SER A 140 0.92 12.18 8.82
N TRP A 141 0.54 10.97 8.40
CA TRP A 141 1.02 10.30 7.20
C TRP A 141 0.02 9.22 6.77
N ARG A 142 0.04 8.86 5.49
CA ARG A 142 -0.90 7.92 4.86
C ARG A 142 -0.29 6.54 4.70
N VAL A 143 -1.12 5.50 4.74
CA VAL A 143 -0.69 4.10 4.55
C VAL A 143 -1.25 3.52 3.26
N LEU A 144 -0.36 2.90 2.49
CA LEU A 144 -0.69 1.92 1.47
C LEU A 144 -0.24 0.58 2.05
N LEU A 145 -1.17 -0.33 2.28
CA LEU A 145 -0.88 -1.62 2.90
C LEU A 145 -1.04 -2.73 1.86
N THR A 146 0.02 -3.53 1.68
CA THR A 146 -0.05 -4.79 0.93
C THR A 146 0.12 -5.96 1.90
N LEU A 147 -0.81 -6.90 1.86
CA LEU A 147 -0.85 -8.06 2.76
C LEU A 147 -1.14 -9.35 1.98
N ASP A 148 -0.36 -10.39 2.28
CA ASP A 148 -0.76 -11.75 1.97
C ASP A 148 -1.74 -12.26 3.06
N PRO A 149 -2.98 -12.61 2.75
CA PRO A 149 -3.93 -13.03 3.78
C PRO A 149 -3.57 -14.38 4.41
N SER A 150 -2.71 -15.19 3.78
CA SER A 150 -2.33 -16.52 4.28
C SER A 150 -1.53 -16.48 5.59
N ILE A 151 -0.90 -15.35 5.90
CA ILE A 151 -0.14 -15.13 7.15
C ILE A 151 -0.98 -14.52 8.27
N ALA A 152 -2.26 -14.24 8.02
CA ALA A 152 -3.17 -13.60 8.97
C ALA A 152 -4.35 -14.53 9.30
N ARG A 153 -4.95 -14.36 10.47
CA ARG A 153 -6.22 -15.00 10.83
C ARG A 153 -7.38 -14.09 10.46
N ILE A 154 -8.59 -14.63 10.43
CA ILE A 154 -9.82 -13.86 10.14
C ILE A 154 -9.96 -12.62 11.05
N PRO A 155 -9.76 -12.69 12.39
CA PRO A 155 -9.83 -11.51 13.24
C PRO A 155 -8.80 -10.44 12.86
N ASP A 156 -7.60 -10.87 12.49
CA ASP A 156 -6.51 -9.98 12.11
C ASP A 156 -6.87 -9.20 10.83
N LEU A 157 -7.56 -9.85 9.86
CA LEU A 157 -8.09 -9.19 8.65
C LEU A 157 -9.22 -8.21 8.97
N VAL A 158 -10.09 -8.53 9.93
CA VAL A 158 -11.15 -7.60 10.37
C VAL A 158 -10.52 -6.37 11.03
N GLU A 159 -9.46 -6.55 11.81
CA GLU A 159 -8.79 -5.49 12.57
C GLU A 159 -8.03 -4.47 11.70
N ILE A 160 -7.78 -4.76 10.41
CA ILE A 160 -7.27 -3.77 9.42
C ILE A 160 -8.13 -2.50 9.42
N ALA A 161 -9.43 -2.64 9.70
CA ALA A 161 -10.39 -1.54 9.84
C ALA A 161 -10.00 -0.49 10.90
N SER A 162 -9.14 -0.85 11.86
CA SER A 162 -8.65 0.07 12.91
C SER A 162 -7.61 1.09 12.40
N ILE A 163 -7.01 0.85 11.22
CA ILE A 163 -5.96 1.72 10.66
C ILE A 163 -6.62 2.94 10.02
N GLN A 164 -6.74 4.03 10.77
CA GLN A 164 -7.48 5.23 10.36
C GLN A 164 -6.85 5.94 9.16
N ASN A 165 -5.53 5.94 9.07
CA ASN A 165 -4.77 6.60 7.99
C ASN A 165 -4.57 5.73 6.73
N LEU A 166 -5.33 4.63 6.60
CA LEU A 166 -5.28 3.74 5.44
C LEU A 166 -5.96 4.36 4.21
N VAL A 167 -5.21 4.51 3.13
CA VAL A 167 -5.70 5.12 1.88
C VAL A 167 -5.70 4.17 0.69
N ALA A 168 -4.90 3.11 0.73
CA ALA A 168 -4.99 2.01 -0.22
C ALA A 168 -4.69 0.67 0.45
N LEU A 169 -5.39 -0.38 0.02
CA LEU A 169 -5.23 -1.73 0.53
C LEU A 169 -5.11 -2.72 -0.62
N GLU A 170 -4.07 -3.54 -0.60
CA GLU A 170 -3.91 -4.69 -1.48
C GLU A 170 -3.90 -5.98 -0.66
N ILE A 171 -4.79 -6.91 -1.01
CA ILE A 171 -4.81 -8.26 -0.48
C ILE A 171 -4.49 -9.23 -1.60
N SER A 172 -3.33 -9.90 -1.48
CA SER A 172 -2.77 -10.72 -2.55
C SER A 172 -2.24 -12.04 -2.04
N SER A 173 -2.90 -13.13 -2.43
CA SER A 173 -2.44 -14.49 -2.11
C SER A 173 -1.45 -14.98 -3.18
N PRO A 174 -0.33 -15.66 -2.83
CA PRO A 174 0.65 -16.17 -3.79
C PRO A 174 0.09 -17.33 -4.64
N PRO A 175 0.64 -17.59 -5.83
CA PRO A 175 0.15 -18.67 -6.72
C PRO A 175 0.34 -20.06 -6.14
N GLN A 176 1.36 -20.22 -5.28
CA GLN A 176 1.87 -21.52 -4.80
C GLN A 176 1.12 -22.07 -3.60
N ALA A 177 0.29 -21.27 -2.92
CA ALA A 177 -0.53 -21.70 -1.76
C ALA A 177 -1.59 -22.76 -2.11
N TRP A 178 -1.65 -23.20 -3.37
CA TRP A 178 -2.69 -24.06 -3.92
C TRP A 178 -2.19 -25.40 -4.47
N ASN A 179 -0.88 -25.59 -4.67
CA ASN A 179 -0.36 -26.84 -5.25
C ASN A 179 -0.16 -27.96 -4.23
N SER A 180 -0.08 -27.64 -2.94
CA SER A 180 -0.25 -28.61 -1.85
C SER A 180 -1.71 -28.55 -1.44
N GLY A 181 -2.45 -29.66 -1.48
CA GLY A 181 -3.85 -29.76 -1.03
C GLY A 181 -4.10 -29.39 0.45
N GLU A 182 -3.10 -28.84 1.13
CA GLU A 182 -3.17 -28.13 2.40
C GLU A 182 -3.29 -26.62 2.10
N SER A 183 -4.49 -26.17 1.72
CA SER A 183 -4.81 -24.74 1.73
C SER A 183 -5.05 -24.29 3.17
N SER A 184 -3.98 -24.17 3.97
CA SER A 184 -4.06 -23.71 5.35
C SER A 184 -4.03 -22.19 5.49
N GLY A 185 -3.89 -21.45 4.38
CA GLY A 185 -3.94 -19.98 4.37
C GLY A 185 -5.38 -19.46 4.39
N VAL A 186 -5.67 -18.52 5.30
CA VAL A 186 -6.94 -17.80 5.31
C VAL A 186 -7.07 -16.96 4.03
N THR A 187 -8.22 -17.03 3.38
CA THR A 187 -8.60 -16.18 2.24
C THR A 187 -9.52 -15.05 2.71
N LEU A 188 -9.54 -13.95 1.97
CA LEU A 188 -10.53 -12.91 2.20
C LEU A 188 -11.92 -13.43 1.80
N SER A 189 -12.88 -13.32 2.70
CA SER A 189 -14.26 -13.79 2.48
C SER A 189 -15.26 -12.63 2.52
N ASN A 190 -16.44 -12.86 1.94
CA ASN A 190 -17.57 -11.93 1.99
C ASN A 190 -17.92 -11.48 3.43
N ARG A 191 -17.71 -12.35 4.43
CA ARG A 191 -17.99 -12.05 5.85
C ARG A 191 -17.06 -10.99 6.41
N VAL A 192 -15.78 -11.01 6.02
CA VAL A 192 -14.79 -10.00 6.45
C VAL A 192 -15.17 -8.65 5.87
N ILE A 193 -15.46 -8.57 4.57
CA ILE A 193 -15.84 -7.31 3.91
C ILE A 193 -17.18 -6.79 4.46
N ARG A 194 -18.13 -7.68 4.76
CA ARG A 194 -19.36 -7.30 5.47
C ARG A 194 -19.05 -6.68 6.84
N SER A 195 -18.15 -7.29 7.61
CA SER A 195 -17.74 -6.78 8.92
C SER A 195 -17.08 -5.40 8.79
N TRP A 196 -16.23 -5.19 7.79
CA TRP A 196 -15.67 -3.87 7.50
C TRP A 196 -16.75 -2.83 7.19
N SER A 197 -17.77 -3.22 6.43
CA SER A 197 -18.92 -2.35 6.10
C SER A 197 -19.78 -2.01 7.32
N GLU A 198 -19.93 -2.93 8.25
CA GLU A 198 -20.60 -2.71 9.54
C GLU A 198 -19.75 -1.80 10.45
N LEU A 199 -18.43 -1.99 10.49
CA LEU A 199 -17.50 -1.13 11.23
C LEU A 199 -17.42 0.29 10.67
N GLN A 200 -17.51 0.45 9.35
CA GLN A 200 -17.59 1.77 8.74
C GLN A 200 -18.82 2.54 9.27
N GLN A 201 -19.98 1.88 9.34
CA GLN A 201 -21.21 2.51 9.84
C GLN A 201 -21.15 2.83 11.34
N SER A 202 -20.52 1.99 12.15
CA SER A 202 -20.49 2.17 13.61
C SER A 202 -19.36 3.06 14.10
N SER A 203 -18.21 3.07 13.42
CA SER A 203 -16.96 3.65 13.94
C SER A 203 -16.19 4.53 12.94
N GLY A 204 -16.64 4.65 11.68
CA GLY A 204 -15.91 5.45 10.69
C GLY A 204 -14.73 4.73 10.02
N ALA A 205 -14.60 3.40 10.20
CA ALA A 205 -13.50 2.61 9.64
C ALA A 205 -13.40 2.72 8.10
N PHE A 206 -12.19 2.84 7.56
CA PHE A 206 -11.94 3.07 6.12
C PHE A 206 -12.51 4.40 5.58
N ALA A 207 -12.65 5.44 6.41
CA ALA A 207 -13.06 6.77 5.98
C ALA A 207 -12.18 7.34 4.84
N HIS A 208 -10.90 6.97 4.79
CA HIS A 208 -9.93 7.50 3.82
C HIS A 208 -9.48 6.49 2.76
N LEU A 209 -10.04 5.26 2.75
CA LEU A 209 -9.67 4.24 1.77
C LEU A 209 -10.17 4.63 0.38
N ARG A 210 -9.27 4.81 -0.59
CA ARG A 210 -9.58 5.21 -1.97
C ARG A 210 -9.43 4.09 -2.99
N VAL A 211 -8.47 3.19 -2.76
CA VAL A 211 -8.15 2.09 -3.67
C VAL A 211 -8.14 0.77 -2.91
N LEU A 212 -8.88 -0.22 -3.41
CA LEU A 212 -8.84 -1.59 -2.92
C LEU A 212 -8.42 -2.53 -4.06
N VAL A 213 -7.41 -3.34 -3.82
CA VAL A 213 -6.88 -4.29 -4.80
C VAL A 213 -6.98 -5.70 -4.24
N LEU A 214 -7.63 -6.57 -5.01
CA LEU A 214 -7.93 -7.94 -4.65
C LEU A 214 -7.31 -8.85 -5.70
N TYR A 215 -6.33 -9.64 -5.29
CA TYR A 215 -5.71 -10.65 -6.13
C TYR A 215 -6.04 -12.03 -5.60
N ARG A 216 -6.65 -12.87 -6.44
CA ARG A 216 -6.85 -14.31 -6.21
C ARG A 216 -7.69 -14.66 -4.99
N GLN A 217 -8.69 -13.83 -4.69
CA GLN A 217 -9.62 -14.05 -3.58
C GLN A 217 -10.89 -14.74 -4.11
N ARG A 218 -10.87 -16.08 -4.21
CA ARG A 218 -11.92 -16.85 -4.91
C ARG A 218 -13.23 -16.99 -4.13
N ASP A 219 -13.21 -16.77 -2.82
CA ASP A 219 -14.40 -16.85 -1.96
C ASP A 219 -15.22 -15.55 -1.95
N LEU A 220 -14.92 -14.65 -2.88
CA LEU A 220 -15.61 -13.38 -3.06
C LEU A 220 -16.71 -13.50 -4.11
N SER A 221 -17.86 -12.92 -3.80
CA SER A 221 -18.98 -12.75 -4.73
C SER A 221 -19.24 -11.28 -5.00
N GLU A 222 -20.07 -10.97 -5.99
CA GLU A 222 -20.46 -9.58 -6.30
C GLU A 222 -21.14 -8.85 -5.15
N GLN A 223 -21.70 -9.58 -4.17
CA GLN A 223 -22.32 -8.99 -2.99
C GLN A 223 -21.38 -8.05 -2.22
N ILE A 224 -20.06 -8.25 -2.33
CA ILE A 224 -19.09 -7.37 -1.69
C ILE A 224 -19.18 -5.93 -2.22
N LEU A 225 -19.57 -5.74 -3.47
CA LEU A 225 -19.66 -4.42 -4.10
C LEU A 225 -20.72 -3.56 -3.39
N GLN A 226 -21.81 -4.17 -2.91
CA GLN A 226 -22.82 -3.52 -2.09
C GLN A 226 -22.24 -3.06 -0.74
N TYR A 227 -21.43 -3.90 -0.10
CA TYR A 227 -20.78 -3.57 1.17
C TYR A 227 -19.73 -2.46 1.01
N LEU A 228 -18.93 -2.52 -0.06
CA LEU A 228 -17.88 -1.55 -0.38
C LEU A 228 -18.46 -0.17 -0.76
N ARG A 229 -19.69 -0.11 -1.27
CA ARG A 229 -20.37 1.16 -1.59
C ARG A 229 -20.57 2.07 -0.37
N ARG A 230 -20.53 1.49 0.83
CA ARG A 230 -20.63 2.24 2.10
C ARG A 230 -19.36 3.01 2.45
N PHE A 231 -18.25 2.74 1.77
CA PHE A 231 -16.99 3.39 2.06
C PHE A 231 -17.00 4.77 1.38
N PRO A 232 -16.86 5.88 2.12
CA PRO A 232 -17.16 7.21 1.63
C PRO A 232 -16.12 7.67 0.60
N SER A 233 -14.85 7.33 0.79
CA SER A 233 -13.76 7.75 -0.10
C SER A 233 -13.33 6.71 -1.12
N LEU A 234 -13.94 5.52 -1.11
CA LEU A 234 -13.52 4.44 -2.02
C LEU A 234 -13.95 4.77 -3.45
N GLU A 235 -13.00 4.75 -4.37
CA GLU A 235 -13.21 5.15 -5.77
C GLU A 235 -12.93 4.01 -6.75
N ILE A 236 -11.92 3.19 -6.46
CA ILE A 236 -11.48 2.09 -7.32
C ILE A 236 -11.43 0.79 -6.53
N VAL A 237 -12.03 -0.26 -7.10
CA VAL A 237 -11.77 -1.64 -6.72
C VAL A 237 -11.18 -2.38 -7.92
N LEU A 238 -10.01 -2.98 -7.73
CA LEU A 238 -9.36 -3.82 -8.73
C LEU A 238 -9.48 -5.28 -8.30
N ALA A 239 -9.94 -6.14 -9.19
CA ALA A 239 -10.07 -7.57 -8.94
C ALA A 239 -9.42 -8.40 -10.05
N LEU A 240 -8.55 -9.32 -9.66
CA LEU A 240 -7.95 -10.32 -10.55
C LEU A 240 -8.18 -11.72 -9.97
N ASP A 241 -8.75 -12.63 -10.77
CA ASP A 241 -9.05 -14.02 -10.38
C ASP A 241 -9.79 -14.15 -9.02
N CYS A 242 -10.75 -13.26 -8.76
CA CYS A 242 -11.52 -13.23 -7.51
C CYS A 242 -12.86 -13.97 -7.61
N GLY A 243 -12.84 -15.19 -8.16
CA GLY A 243 -14.03 -16.05 -8.20
C GLY A 243 -15.20 -15.42 -8.97
N ASP A 244 -16.38 -15.48 -8.38
CA ASP A 244 -17.63 -15.00 -8.99
C ASP A 244 -17.57 -13.52 -9.33
N LEU A 245 -16.94 -12.70 -8.49
CA LEU A 245 -16.75 -11.26 -8.72
C LEU A 245 -16.14 -10.94 -10.10
N THR A 246 -15.29 -11.82 -10.64
CA THR A 246 -14.63 -11.64 -11.96
C THR A 246 -15.26 -12.47 -13.09
N ARG A 247 -16.21 -13.35 -12.76
CA ARG A 247 -16.89 -14.23 -13.73
C ARG A 247 -18.18 -13.61 -14.23
N THR A 248 -19.02 -13.14 -13.32
CA THR A 248 -20.35 -12.57 -13.61
C THR A 248 -20.24 -11.14 -14.14
N SER A 249 -19.26 -10.37 -13.69
CA SER A 249 -18.98 -8.99 -14.15
C SER A 249 -18.49 -8.85 -15.60
N ARG A 250 -18.48 -9.94 -16.39
CA ARG A 250 -17.98 -9.94 -17.78
C ARG A 250 -18.95 -9.32 -18.77
N ASP A 251 -20.24 -9.42 -18.47
CA ASP A 251 -21.31 -9.02 -19.38
C ASP A 251 -22.01 -7.73 -18.91
N ASP A 252 -21.79 -7.33 -17.66
CA ASP A 252 -22.42 -6.16 -17.05
C ASP A 252 -21.55 -4.91 -17.13
N VAL A 253 -22.12 -3.83 -17.64
CA VAL A 253 -21.46 -2.50 -17.70
C VAL A 253 -21.46 -1.80 -16.33
N GLN A 254 -22.43 -2.16 -15.49
CA GLN A 254 -22.61 -1.59 -14.16
C GLN A 254 -23.20 -2.64 -13.21
N VAL A 255 -22.60 -2.79 -12.03
CA VAL A 255 -23.05 -3.73 -10.99
C VAL A 255 -23.10 -3.01 -9.65
N GLU A 256 -24.26 -3.00 -8.99
CA GLU A 256 -24.42 -2.47 -7.61
C GLU A 256 -23.92 -1.02 -7.39
N GLY A 257 -23.96 -0.17 -8.42
CA GLY A 257 -23.44 1.21 -8.36
C GLY A 257 -21.94 1.34 -8.66
N TRP A 258 -21.35 0.34 -9.31
CA TRP A 258 -19.97 0.34 -9.80
C TRP A 258 -19.97 0.17 -11.32
N LEU A 259 -19.20 1.00 -12.02
CA LEU A 259 -18.94 0.92 -13.45
C LEU A 259 -17.79 -0.05 -13.69
N VAL A 260 -18.00 -1.02 -14.57
CA VAL A 260 -17.01 -2.08 -14.83
C VAL A 260 -16.21 -1.75 -16.09
N ASP A 261 -14.87 -1.77 -15.97
CA ASP A 261 -13.94 -1.80 -17.10
C ASP A 261 -13.17 -3.14 -17.12
N PRO A 262 -13.55 -4.07 -18.02
CA PRO A 262 -12.91 -5.38 -18.14
C PRO A 262 -11.61 -5.37 -18.97
N GLU A 263 -11.22 -4.23 -19.55
CA GLU A 263 -10.00 -4.10 -20.38
C GLU A 263 -8.89 -3.27 -19.70
N SER A 264 -9.02 -3.02 -18.39
CA SER A 264 -8.00 -2.30 -17.64
C SER A 264 -6.64 -3.01 -17.72
N ARG A 265 -5.59 -2.24 -17.99
CA ARG A 265 -4.24 -2.79 -18.15
C ARG A 265 -3.68 -3.20 -16.80
N GLN A 266 -3.30 -4.47 -16.70
CA GLN A 266 -2.53 -5.01 -15.58
C GLN A 266 -1.15 -4.34 -15.48
N GLY A 267 -0.63 -4.18 -14.25
CA GLY A 267 0.82 -4.08 -14.03
C GLY A 267 1.35 -2.83 -13.33
N VAL A 268 0.49 -2.07 -12.65
CA VAL A 268 0.87 -0.84 -11.96
C VAL A 268 0.92 -1.12 -10.46
N ALA A 269 2.00 -0.74 -9.76
CA ALA A 269 2.14 -0.98 -8.32
C ALA A 269 1.03 -0.27 -7.53
N LEU A 270 0.66 -0.75 -6.34
CA LEU A 270 -0.41 -0.13 -5.50
C LEU A 270 -0.22 1.38 -5.35
N TYR A 271 1.02 1.82 -5.17
CA TYR A 271 1.38 3.24 -5.12
C TYR A 271 1.03 4.01 -6.39
N GLU A 272 1.35 3.48 -7.55
CA GLU A 272 1.08 4.13 -8.83
C GLU A 272 -0.44 4.17 -9.13
N GLN A 273 -1.19 3.14 -8.72
CA GLN A 273 -2.66 3.13 -8.80
C GLN A 273 -3.28 4.18 -7.87
N TYR A 274 -2.78 4.29 -6.65
CA TYR A 274 -3.20 5.32 -5.72
C TYR A 274 -2.89 6.74 -6.25
N LEU A 275 -1.73 6.92 -6.89
CA LEU A 275 -1.37 8.19 -7.53
C LEU A 275 -2.27 8.53 -8.72
N SER A 276 -2.71 7.56 -9.52
CA SER A 276 -3.59 7.84 -10.67
C SER A 276 -4.95 8.42 -10.26
N VAL A 277 -5.42 8.05 -9.06
CA VAL A 277 -6.61 8.63 -8.41
C VAL A 277 -6.30 10.03 -7.86
N THR A 278 -5.23 10.16 -7.08
CA THR A 278 -5.00 11.35 -6.25
C THR A 278 -4.28 12.51 -6.94
N GLN A 279 -3.43 12.26 -7.94
CA GLN A 279 -2.70 13.33 -8.67
C GLN A 279 -3.64 14.33 -9.35
N LYS A 280 -4.90 13.96 -9.60
CA LYS A 280 -5.92 14.81 -10.22
C LYS A 280 -6.57 15.79 -9.24
N GLU A 281 -6.55 15.48 -7.94
CA GLU A 281 -7.11 16.30 -6.87
C GLU A 281 -6.09 17.25 -6.22
N ALA A 282 -4.79 17.00 -6.45
CA ALA A 282 -3.65 17.67 -5.84
C ALA A 282 -3.66 19.21 -5.95
N LYS A 283 -4.43 19.79 -6.88
CA LYS A 283 -4.54 21.26 -7.05
C LYS A 283 -5.43 21.94 -6.00
N ARG A 284 -6.18 21.19 -5.17
CA ARG A 284 -7.10 21.74 -4.16
C ARG A 284 -7.04 21.04 -2.79
N SER A 285 -6.20 20.04 -2.63
CA SER A 285 -6.20 19.19 -1.43
C SER A 285 -5.55 19.89 -0.24
N THR A 286 -6.20 19.77 0.92
CA THR A 286 -5.69 20.21 2.22
C THR A 286 -5.78 19.05 3.21
N GLY A 287 -4.97 19.05 4.27
CA GLY A 287 -4.96 17.98 5.27
C GLY A 287 -4.26 16.70 4.78
N LEU A 288 -4.87 15.54 5.08
CA LEU A 288 -4.28 14.20 4.88
C LEU A 288 -3.82 13.94 3.44
N ASP A 289 -4.47 14.53 2.45
CA ASP A 289 -4.12 14.36 1.04
C ASP A 289 -2.72 14.89 0.67
N THR A 290 -2.18 15.78 1.50
CA THR A 290 -0.82 16.32 1.34
C THR A 290 0.21 15.66 2.26
N ALA A 291 -0.24 14.78 3.16
CA ALA A 291 0.62 14.10 4.11
C ALA A 291 1.54 13.09 3.40
N PRO A 292 2.76 12.84 3.92
CA PRO A 292 3.67 11.89 3.31
C PRO A 292 3.10 10.46 3.35
N ILE A 293 3.57 9.61 2.44
CA ILE A 293 3.01 8.30 2.15
C ILE A 293 3.97 7.20 2.62
N LEU A 294 3.48 6.28 3.45
CA LEU A 294 4.13 5.01 3.75
C LEU A 294 3.50 3.89 2.91
N ASN A 295 4.28 3.28 2.03
CA ASN A 295 3.96 2.00 1.42
C ASN A 295 4.53 0.87 2.29
N PHE A 296 3.67 0.10 2.94
CA PHE A 296 4.02 -0.97 3.86
C PHE A 296 3.56 -2.32 3.31
N GLU A 297 4.52 -3.20 3.04
CA GLU A 297 4.28 -4.50 2.44
C GLU A 297 4.62 -5.60 3.45
N ILE A 298 3.67 -6.46 3.79
CA ILE A 298 3.87 -7.58 4.72
C ILE A 298 3.85 -8.88 3.93
N ASN A 299 5.00 -9.56 3.94
CA ASN A 299 5.25 -10.77 3.17
C ASN A 299 4.78 -10.60 1.71
N PRO A 300 5.29 -9.59 0.98
CA PRO A 300 4.88 -9.45 -0.41
C PRO A 300 5.26 -10.73 -1.12
N SER A 301 4.24 -11.38 -1.70
CA SER A 301 4.44 -12.50 -2.60
C SER A 301 5.52 -12.08 -3.58
N GLN A 302 6.68 -12.75 -3.59
CA GLN A 302 7.60 -12.62 -4.71
C GLN A 302 6.95 -13.28 -5.92
N THR A 303 5.93 -12.65 -6.49
CA THR A 303 5.63 -12.83 -7.90
C THR A 303 6.79 -12.19 -8.63
N VAL A 304 7.87 -12.96 -8.74
CA VAL A 304 8.80 -12.84 -9.84
C VAL A 304 7.94 -12.69 -11.08
N ARG A 305 8.01 -11.51 -11.70
CA ARG A 305 7.37 -11.11 -12.96
C ARG A 305 7.82 -11.98 -14.17
N LYS A 306 8.03 -13.30 -14.02
CA LYS A 306 8.69 -14.15 -15.02
C LYS A 306 7.86 -15.32 -15.55
N ALA A 307 6.62 -15.51 -15.14
CA ALA A 307 5.74 -16.42 -15.88
C ALA A 307 4.79 -15.60 -16.75
N PRO A 308 4.76 -15.79 -18.09
CA PRO A 308 3.64 -15.36 -18.90
C PRO A 308 2.46 -16.27 -18.53
N MET A 309 1.86 -16.03 -17.37
CA MET A 309 0.56 -16.59 -17.05
C MET A 309 -0.40 -16.09 -18.13
N LYS A 310 -1.36 -16.94 -18.51
CA LYS A 310 -2.45 -16.58 -19.44
C LYS A 310 -2.92 -15.16 -19.14
N LYS A 311 -3.33 -14.39 -20.15
CA LYS A 311 -3.91 -13.05 -20.01
C LYS A 311 -5.11 -13.08 -19.04
N GLU A 312 -4.84 -13.07 -17.75
CA GLU A 312 -5.84 -13.00 -16.70
C GLU A 312 -6.42 -11.60 -16.78
N LYS A 313 -7.73 -11.52 -16.96
CA LYS A 313 -8.42 -10.24 -17.12
C LYS A 313 -8.50 -9.57 -15.76
N LEU A 314 -7.88 -8.40 -15.66
CA LEU A 314 -8.06 -7.49 -14.55
C LEU A 314 -9.40 -6.77 -14.72
N PHE A 315 -10.25 -6.83 -13.70
CA PHE A 315 -11.48 -6.06 -13.67
C PHE A 315 -11.27 -4.83 -12.82
N CYS A 316 -11.59 -3.67 -13.38
CA CYS A 316 -11.63 -2.41 -12.65
C CYS A 316 -13.07 -1.99 -12.42
N PHE A 317 -13.41 -1.74 -11.16
CA PHE A 317 -14.69 -1.23 -10.74
C PHE A 317 -14.50 0.21 -10.27
N TYR A 318 -15.09 1.15 -11.00
CA TYR A 318 -15.13 2.56 -10.63
C TYR A 318 -16.43 2.89 -9.95
N ARG A 319 -16.40 3.69 -8.90
CA ARG A 319 -17.64 4.14 -8.27
C ARG A 319 -18.49 4.95 -9.25
N ASP A 320 -19.80 4.67 -9.30
CA ASP A 320 -20.73 5.46 -10.11
C ASP A 320 -20.70 6.93 -9.68
N GLY A 321 -20.56 7.83 -10.65
CA GLY A 321 -20.32 9.25 -10.42
C GLY A 321 -18.86 9.65 -10.17
N SER A 322 -17.90 8.70 -10.12
CA SER A 322 -16.47 9.03 -10.00
C SER A 322 -15.95 9.78 -11.23
N ASN A 323 -15.18 10.84 -10.98
CA ASN A 323 -14.49 11.59 -12.04
C ASN A 323 -13.37 10.77 -12.72
N VAL A 324 -12.93 9.67 -12.10
CA VAL A 324 -11.86 8.82 -12.61
C VAL A 324 -12.29 8.10 -13.89
N TYR A 325 -13.51 7.54 -13.93
CA TYR A 325 -14.03 6.79 -15.08
C TYR A 325 -14.23 7.65 -16.34
N LYS A 326 -14.78 8.86 -16.18
CA LYS A 326 -15.02 9.80 -17.31
C LYS A 326 -13.72 10.12 -18.05
N HIS A 327 -12.65 10.35 -17.30
CA HIS A 327 -11.34 10.68 -17.85
C HIS A 327 -10.67 9.51 -18.58
N GLU A 328 -10.76 8.27 -18.08
CA GLU A 328 -10.17 7.13 -18.78
C GLU A 328 -10.80 6.90 -20.16
N ARG A 329 -12.14 7.01 -20.27
CA ARG A 329 -12.82 6.97 -21.57
C ARG A 329 -12.41 8.11 -22.50
N GLU A 330 -12.28 9.34 -21.98
CA GLU A 330 -11.88 10.50 -22.78
C GLU A 330 -10.42 10.42 -23.26
N SER A 331 -9.51 9.95 -22.39
CA SER A 331 -8.10 9.71 -22.76
C SER A 331 -7.90 8.53 -23.71
N GLY A 332 -8.87 7.60 -23.75
CA GLY A 332 -8.92 6.45 -24.67
C GLY A 332 -9.56 6.71 -26.03
N GLN A 333 -10.14 7.89 -26.28
CA GLN A 333 -10.80 8.19 -27.56
C GLN A 333 -9.84 8.78 -28.61
N LYS A 334 -9.22 7.92 -29.42
CA LYS A 334 -9.18 8.10 -30.89
C LYS A 334 -9.19 6.74 -31.60
N ARG A 335 -10.38 6.30 -32.01
CA ARG A 335 -10.74 5.89 -33.38
C ARG A 335 -12.25 5.59 -33.43
N PRO A 336 -13.04 6.30 -34.25
CA PRO A 336 -14.43 5.93 -34.46
C PRO A 336 -14.50 4.62 -35.26
N ARG A 337 -15.21 3.62 -34.73
CA ARG A 337 -15.62 2.44 -35.48
C ARG A 337 -16.79 2.82 -36.39
N GLY A 338 -16.62 2.58 -37.69
CA GLY A 338 -17.70 2.21 -38.61
C GLY A 338 -18.47 3.35 -39.28
N HIS A 339 -18.05 3.73 -40.49
CA HIS A 339 -19.00 4.06 -41.55
C HIS A 339 -19.23 2.80 -42.42
N PRO A 340 -20.44 2.61 -43.00
CA PRO A 340 -20.77 1.41 -43.75
C PRO A 340 -19.90 1.25 -45.00
N GLN A 341 -19.48 0.02 -45.27
CA GLN A 341 -18.81 -0.36 -46.52
C GLN A 341 -19.67 0.02 -47.73
N MET A 342 -19.28 1.06 -48.47
CA MET A 342 -19.68 1.20 -49.86
C MET A 342 -18.90 0.19 -50.71
N LYS A 343 -19.65 -0.72 -51.33
CA LYS A 343 -19.16 -1.67 -52.34
C LYS A 343 -18.62 -0.89 -53.55
N ASN A 344 -17.33 -0.62 -53.59
CA ASN A 344 -16.67 -0.18 -54.82
C ASN A 344 -16.39 -1.39 -55.70
N LYS A 345 -17.21 -1.53 -56.75
CA LYS A 345 -16.96 -2.39 -57.91
C LYS A 345 -15.59 -2.01 -58.50
N ARG A 346 -14.69 -2.99 -58.58
CA ARG A 346 -13.47 -2.87 -59.40
C ARG A 346 -13.87 -2.83 -60.87
N PRO A 347 -13.29 -1.94 -61.69
CA PRO A 347 -13.16 -2.20 -63.11
C PRO A 347 -11.82 -2.90 -63.37
N ASP A 348 -11.91 -4.09 -63.95
CA ASP A 348 -10.84 -4.73 -64.70
C ASP A 348 -10.38 -3.80 -65.83
N LYS A 349 -9.05 -3.61 -65.94
CA LYS A 349 -8.30 -3.38 -67.18
C LYS A 349 -6.84 -3.11 -66.82
N TYR A 350 -6.00 -4.13 -66.89
CA TYR A 350 -4.90 -4.25 -67.86
C TYR A 350 -4.01 -5.43 -67.45
N ARG A 351 -3.71 -6.23 -68.47
CA ARG A 351 -3.14 -7.56 -68.48
C ARG A 351 -1.74 -7.44 -69.09
N LYS A 352 -0.74 -8.13 -68.52
CA LYS A 352 0.56 -8.55 -69.10
C LYS A 352 1.50 -7.40 -69.52
N ILE A 353 2.78 -7.40 -69.15
CA ILE A 353 3.95 -8.08 -69.76
C ILE A 353 5.11 -7.75 -68.75
N GLY A 354 6.07 -8.57 -68.34
CA GLY A 354 6.85 -9.62 -69.00
C GLY A 354 8.27 -9.11 -69.32
N TRP A 355 9.21 -9.30 -68.39
CA TRP A 355 10.69 -9.36 -68.47
C TRP A 355 11.53 -8.37 -69.33
N GLU A 356 12.74 -8.12 -68.80
CA GLU A 356 13.98 -7.61 -69.45
C GLU A 356 14.23 -6.10 -69.58
N GLY A 357 15.37 -5.69 -69.00
CA GLY A 357 16.42 -5.05 -69.80
C GLY A 357 16.69 -3.57 -69.59
N LEU A 358 17.97 -3.29 -69.30
CA LEU A 358 18.74 -2.06 -69.55
C LEU A 358 18.48 -0.88 -68.59
N LEU A 359 19.40 -0.59 -67.67
CA LEU A 359 20.68 0.14 -67.88
C LEU A 359 20.53 1.46 -68.64
N GLU A 360 21.07 2.46 -67.95
CA GLU A 360 21.80 3.62 -68.48
C GLU A 360 21.04 4.86 -68.96
N ASP A 361 21.53 5.94 -68.35
CA ASP A 361 21.72 7.28 -68.88
C ASP A 361 20.67 8.38 -68.69
N LEU A 362 21.29 9.53 -68.38
CA LEU A 362 20.85 10.93 -68.41
C LEU A 362 20.37 11.46 -67.05
N THR A 363 21.03 12.41 -66.39
CA THR A 363 22.24 13.23 -66.64
C THR A 363 22.54 13.97 -65.33
#